data_AF-A0A9P6XZ42-F1
#
_entry.id   AF-A0A9P6XZ42-F1
#
_cell.length_a   1.000
_cell.length_b   1.000
_cell.length_c   1.000
_cell.angle_alpha   90.00
_cell.angle_beta   90.00
_cell.angle_gamma   90.00
#
_symmetry.space_group_name_H-M   'P 1'
#
loop_
_entity.id
_entity.type
_entity.pdbx_description
1 polymer ?
#
loop_
_entity_poly.entity_id
_entity_poly.type
_entity_poly.pdbx_seq_one_letter_code
_entity_poly.pdbx_strand_id
1 'polypeptide(L)'
;MVECWISTFQIITFIFAKAGVKPVENFDPLDSQRLRNPLFADLNQEERQSKCIEIHQARLLRAIEHIRDSIRMAVARDFLRKQWITDDQFKSIVLKSTVTPSHIASTTDQPDSDMAEVLDTFIATSPASSKSLTGDGEPVDVDL
;
A
#
# COMPACT_ATOMS: atom_id res chain seq x y z
N MET A 1 -10.34 25.85 -9.07
CA MET A 1 -10.22 24.39 -8.79
C MET A 1 -11.43 23.80 -8.05
N VAL A 2 -12.34 24.61 -7.48
CA VAL A 2 -13.56 24.14 -6.78
C VAL A 2 -14.74 23.82 -7.72
N GLU A 3 -14.81 24.44 -8.89
CA GLU A 3 -15.88 24.26 -9.90
C GLU A 3 -16.01 22.81 -10.41
N CYS A 4 -14.88 22.11 -10.55
CA CYS A 4 -14.85 20.74 -11.11
C CYS A 4 -15.48 19.69 -10.15
N TRP A 5 -15.42 19.95 -8.85
CA TRP A 5 -16.03 19.08 -7.82
C TRP A 5 -17.54 19.25 -7.75
N ILE A 6 -18.05 20.46 -7.98
CA ILE A 6 -19.50 20.74 -7.96
C ILE A 6 -20.17 20.08 -9.18
N SER A 7 -19.56 20.17 -10.37
CA SER A 7 -20.08 19.48 -11.56
C SER A 7 -20.06 17.95 -11.44
N THR A 8 -18.99 17.36 -10.90
CA THR A 8 -18.92 15.90 -10.76
C THR A 8 -19.90 15.36 -9.72
N PHE A 9 -20.11 16.07 -8.61
CA PHE A 9 -21.13 15.73 -7.63
C PHE A 9 -22.54 15.77 -8.25
N GLN A 10 -22.87 16.82 -9.01
CA GLN A 10 -24.16 16.91 -9.69
C GLN A 10 -24.39 15.78 -10.70
N ILE A 11 -23.39 15.42 -11.49
CA ILE A 11 -23.47 14.30 -12.44
C ILE A 11 -23.78 12.98 -11.70
N ILE A 12 -23.07 12.70 -10.60
CA ILE A 12 -23.25 11.47 -9.83
C ILE A 12 -24.66 11.43 -9.21
N THR A 13 -25.13 12.53 -8.61
CA THR A 13 -26.49 12.60 -8.05
C THR A 13 -27.57 12.42 -9.13
N PHE A 14 -27.38 12.98 -10.33
CA PHE A 14 -28.31 12.81 -11.45
C PHE A 14 -28.39 11.34 -11.93
N ILE A 15 -27.24 10.66 -12.04
CA ILE A 15 -27.20 9.24 -12.42
C ILE A 15 -27.92 8.38 -11.36
N PHE A 16 -27.68 8.63 -10.07
CA PHE A 16 -28.36 7.91 -8.99
C PHE A 16 -29.86 8.21 -8.95
N ALA A 17 -30.27 9.45 -9.18
CA ALA A 17 -31.67 9.83 -9.26
C ALA A 17 -32.39 9.13 -10.42
N LYS A 18 -31.75 9.02 -11.58
CA LYS A 18 -32.26 8.25 -12.73
C LYS A 18 -32.45 6.76 -12.40
N ALA A 19 -31.61 6.21 -11.52
CA ALA A 19 -31.74 4.85 -11.01
C ALA A 19 -32.72 4.72 -9.82
N GLY A 20 -33.40 5.80 -9.41
CA GLY A 20 -34.31 5.82 -8.26
C GLY A 20 -33.61 5.77 -6.90
N VAL A 21 -32.29 5.92 -6.86
CA VAL A 21 -31.49 5.91 -5.64
C VAL A 21 -31.40 7.32 -5.09
N LYS A 22 -31.95 7.54 -3.89
CA LYS A 22 -31.86 8.82 -3.18
C LYS A 22 -30.61 8.85 -2.29
N PRO A 23 -29.82 9.94 -2.34
CA PRO A 23 -28.72 10.13 -1.40
C PRO A 23 -29.23 10.16 0.04
N VAL A 24 -28.47 9.54 0.94
CA VAL A 24 -28.72 9.66 2.38
C VAL A 24 -27.94 10.88 2.86
N GLU A 25 -28.64 11.99 3.12
CA GLU A 25 -28.00 13.28 3.45
C GLU A 25 -27.25 13.24 4.79
N ASN A 26 -27.82 12.58 5.79
CA ASN A 26 -27.26 12.49 7.15
C ASN A 26 -26.72 11.08 7.43
N PHE A 27 -25.84 10.61 6.55
CA PHE A 27 -25.20 9.31 6.74
C PHE A 27 -24.20 9.39 7.91
N ASP A 28 -24.52 8.69 8.97
CA ASP A 28 -23.69 8.47 10.15
C ASP A 28 -23.21 7.01 10.12
N PRO A 29 -21.90 6.77 10.00
CA PRO A 29 -21.33 5.43 9.97
C PRO A 29 -21.43 4.69 11.31
N LEU A 30 -21.72 5.38 12.43
CA LEU A 30 -21.84 4.79 13.76
C LEU A 30 -23.28 4.41 14.11
N ASP A 31 -24.25 4.72 13.24
CA ASP A 31 -25.65 4.39 13.42
C ASP A 31 -25.88 2.87 13.38
N SER A 32 -26.30 2.29 14.50
CA SER A 32 -26.56 0.86 14.63
C SER A 32 -27.70 0.38 13.73
N GLN A 33 -28.65 1.27 13.38
CA GLN A 33 -29.78 0.94 12.51
C GLN A 33 -29.34 0.74 11.05
N ARG A 34 -28.18 1.28 10.67
CA ARG A 34 -27.61 1.14 9.32
C ARG A 34 -26.78 -0.13 9.13
N LEU A 35 -26.54 -0.88 10.19
CA LEU A 35 -25.88 -2.19 10.11
C LEU A 35 -26.82 -3.23 9.49
N ARG A 36 -26.80 -3.35 8.15
CA ARG A 36 -27.64 -4.28 7.38
C ARG A 36 -27.08 -5.70 7.27
N ASN A 37 -26.06 -6.05 8.06
CA ASN A 37 -25.51 -7.40 8.02
C ASN A 37 -26.46 -8.35 8.78
N PRO A 38 -27.00 -9.39 8.13
CA PRO A 38 -27.94 -10.31 8.78
C PRO A 38 -27.34 -11.04 9.99
N LEU A 39 -26.02 -11.20 10.05
CA LEU A 39 -25.31 -11.81 11.19
C LEU A 39 -25.46 -11.01 12.49
N PHE A 40 -25.82 -9.74 12.39
CA PHE A 40 -25.98 -8.83 13.54
C PHE A 40 -27.45 -8.42 13.76
N ALA A 41 -28.39 -9.07 13.07
CA ALA A 41 -29.81 -8.74 13.17
C ALA A 41 -30.39 -9.08 14.55
N ASP A 42 -29.91 -10.17 15.16
CA ASP A 42 -30.38 -10.69 16.44
C ASP A 42 -29.67 -10.08 17.66
N LEU A 43 -28.62 -9.28 17.43
CA LEU A 43 -27.84 -8.64 18.49
C LEU A 43 -28.60 -7.46 19.12
N ASN A 44 -28.32 -7.22 20.40
CA ASN A 44 -28.91 -6.07 21.10
C ASN A 44 -28.38 -4.75 20.53
N GLN A 45 -29.11 -3.65 20.76
CA GLN A 45 -28.78 -2.32 20.22
C GLN A 45 -27.37 -1.85 20.61
N GLU A 46 -26.95 -2.11 21.86
CA GLU A 46 -25.63 -1.76 22.37
C GLU A 46 -24.52 -2.59 21.69
N GLU A 47 -24.73 -3.89 21.53
CA GLU A 47 -23.80 -4.79 20.85
C GLU A 47 -23.63 -4.41 19.37
N ARG A 48 -24.74 -4.05 18.72
CA ARG A 48 -24.73 -3.54 17.34
C ARG A 48 -23.95 -2.23 17.22
N GLN A 49 -24.11 -1.32 18.17
CA GLN A 49 -23.35 -0.07 18.20
C GLN A 49 -21.86 -0.32 18.38
N SER A 50 -21.49 -1.22 19.31
CA SER A 50 -20.10 -1.65 19.49
C SER A 50 -19.51 -2.25 18.20
N LYS A 51 -20.27 -3.10 17.50
CA LYS A 51 -19.87 -3.63 16.20
C LYS A 51 -19.76 -2.58 15.10
N CYS A 52 -20.64 -1.58 15.07
CA CYS A 52 -20.50 -0.46 14.14
C CYS A 52 -19.19 0.30 14.36
N ILE A 53 -18.84 0.58 15.62
CA ILE A 53 -17.58 1.23 15.98
C ILE A 53 -16.39 0.37 15.53
N GLU A 54 -16.39 -0.92 15.85
CA GLU A 54 -15.33 -1.86 15.46
C GLU A 54 -15.12 -1.88 13.93
N ILE A 55 -16.21 -2.02 13.17
CA ILE A 55 -16.16 -2.05 11.70
C ILE A 55 -15.67 -0.71 11.15
N HIS A 56 -16.16 0.40 11.70
CA HIS A 56 -15.76 1.73 11.27
C HIS A 56 -14.25 1.93 11.51
N GLN A 57 -13.76 1.60 12.71
CA GLN A 57 -12.35 1.66 13.06
C GLN A 57 -11.50 0.79 12.13
N ALA A 58 -11.88 -0.46 11.89
CA ALA A 58 -11.16 -1.36 10.99
C ALA A 58 -11.05 -0.78 9.56
N ARG A 59 -12.12 -0.16 9.06
CA ARG A 59 -12.13 0.50 7.75
C ARG A 59 -11.19 1.70 7.72
N LEU A 60 -11.13 2.51 8.78
CA LEU A 60 -10.23 3.66 8.86
C LEU A 60 -8.76 3.22 8.88
N LEU A 61 -8.42 2.20 9.66
CA LEU A 61 -7.06 1.65 9.69
C LEU A 61 -6.65 1.13 8.32
N ARG A 62 -7.55 0.43 7.63
CA ARG A 62 -7.28 -0.05 6.27
C ARG A 62 -7.19 1.10 5.27
N ALA A 63 -7.97 2.17 5.42
CA ALA A 63 -7.85 3.35 4.58
C ALA A 63 -6.47 4.02 4.75
N ILE A 64 -5.97 4.14 5.98
CA ILE A 64 -4.64 4.71 6.27
C ILE A 64 -3.52 3.94 5.57
N GLU A 65 -3.62 2.61 5.50
CA GLU A 65 -2.65 1.75 4.80
C GLU A 65 -2.54 2.10 3.30
N HIS A 66 -3.66 2.42 2.65
CA HIS A 66 -3.72 2.71 1.22
C HIS A 66 -3.43 4.19 0.89
N ILE A 67 -3.43 5.06 1.90
CA ILE A 67 -3.07 6.47 1.72
C ILE A 67 -1.56 6.58 1.48
N ARG A 68 -1.17 7.44 0.53
CA ARG A 68 0.23 7.74 0.21
C ARG A 68 1.00 8.25 1.43
N ASP A 69 2.26 7.85 1.54
CA ASP A 69 3.10 8.10 2.72
C ASP A 69 3.17 9.59 3.10
N SER A 70 3.28 10.48 2.11
CA SER A 70 3.42 11.92 2.31
C SER A 70 2.26 12.58 3.08
N ILE A 71 1.05 12.03 2.99
CA ILE A 71 -0.12 12.57 3.71
C ILE A 71 -0.65 11.61 4.79
N ARG A 72 -0.18 10.37 4.83
CA ARG A 72 -0.64 9.33 5.77
C ARG A 72 -0.61 9.83 7.21
N MET A 73 0.49 10.44 7.63
CA MET A 73 0.65 10.97 8.99
C MET A 73 -0.29 12.12 9.31
N ALA A 74 -0.61 12.98 8.33
CA ALA A 74 -1.57 14.06 8.54
C ALA A 74 -2.98 13.51 8.74
N VAL A 75 -3.37 12.51 7.94
CA VAL A 75 -4.68 11.85 8.05
C VAL A 75 -4.79 11.08 9.37
N ALA A 76 -3.75 10.33 9.75
CA ALA A 76 -3.73 9.60 11.01
C ALA A 76 -3.88 10.53 12.23
N ARG A 77 -3.23 11.70 12.22
CA ARG A 77 -3.41 12.72 13.27
C ARG A 77 -4.82 13.29 13.31
N ASP A 78 -5.44 13.53 12.15
CA ASP A 78 -6.82 14.01 12.07
C ASP A 78 -7.81 12.98 12.63
N PHE A 79 -7.60 11.70 12.34
CA PHE A 79 -8.43 10.62 12.88
C PHE A 79 -8.28 10.49 14.39
N LEU A 80 -7.07 10.67 14.93
CA LEU A 80 -6.84 10.68 16.37
C LEU A 80 -7.56 11.85 17.05
N ARG A 81 -7.48 13.06 16.46
CA ARG A 81 -8.19 14.25 16.97
C ARG A 81 -9.70 14.05 17.01
N LYS A 82 -10.25 13.35 16.02
CA LYS A 82 -11.68 12.99 15.95
C LYS A 82 -12.06 11.82 16.86
N GLN A 83 -11.11 11.26 17.61
CA GLN A 83 -11.28 10.08 18.46
C GLN A 83 -11.81 8.86 17.68
N TRP A 84 -11.45 8.77 16.39
CA TRP A 84 -11.85 7.67 15.54
C TRP A 84 -10.89 6.48 15.61
N ILE A 85 -9.66 6.71 16.01
CA ILE A 85 -8.64 5.68 16.27
C ILE A 85 -8.05 5.90 17.67
N THR A 86 -7.53 4.84 18.28
CA THR A 86 -6.91 4.93 19.60
C THR A 86 -5.44 5.36 19.51
N ASP A 87 -4.87 5.86 20.61
CA ASP A 87 -3.47 6.26 20.68
C ASP A 87 -2.52 5.11 20.31
N ASP A 88 -2.83 3.89 20.72
CA ASP A 88 -1.99 2.71 20.44
C ASP A 88 -2.03 2.34 18.97
N GLN A 89 -3.20 2.47 18.32
CA GLN A 89 -3.31 2.32 16.87
C GLN A 89 -2.50 3.40 16.15
N PHE A 90 -2.56 4.65 16.61
CA PHE A 90 -1.76 5.73 16.05
C PHE A 90 -0.26 5.47 16.16
N LYS A 91 0.24 5.04 17.33
CA LYS A 91 1.65 4.65 17.52
C LYS A 91 2.07 3.54 16.57
N SER A 92 1.22 2.55 16.33
CA SER A 92 1.49 1.46 15.38
C SER A 92 1.65 1.97 13.94
N ILE A 93 0.87 2.98 13.54
CA ILE A 93 0.95 3.60 12.21
C ILE A 93 2.24 4.40 12.07
N VAL A 94 2.63 5.13 13.12
CA VAL A 94 3.90 5.87 13.18
C VAL A 94 5.07 4.91 12.99
N LEU A 95 5.11 3.82 13.77
CA LEU A 95 6.18 2.82 13.71
C LEU A 95 6.30 2.18 12.32
N LYS A 96 5.18 1.84 11.68
CA LYS A 96 5.19 1.28 10.33
C LYS A 96 5.72 2.26 9.28
N SER A 97 5.52 3.56 9.48
CA SER A 97 5.95 4.59 8.54
C SER A 97 7.44 4.92 8.63
N THR A 98 8.09 4.62 9.76
CA THR A 98 9.54 4.84 9.95
C THR A 98 10.42 3.68 9.47
N VAL A 99 9.84 2.50 9.23
CA VAL A 99 10.60 1.28 8.90
C VAL A 99 10.72 1.04 7.38
N THR A 100 10.22 1.95 6.54
CA THR A 100 10.47 1.87 5.09
C THR A 100 11.98 1.98 4.83
N PRO A 101 12.67 0.92 4.36
CA PRO A 101 14.10 0.98 4.14
C PRO A 101 14.38 1.88 2.93
N SER A 102 14.66 3.15 3.21
CA SER A 102 15.44 3.96 2.30
C SER A 102 16.77 3.26 2.11
N HIS A 103 17.05 2.85 0.88
CA HIS A 103 18.31 2.28 0.42
C HIS A 103 19.45 3.27 0.70
N ILE A 104 20.00 3.28 1.92
CA ILE A 104 21.13 4.13 2.30
C ILE A 104 22.35 3.23 2.45
N ALA A 105 23.24 3.45 1.49
CA ALA A 105 24.57 2.91 1.30
C ALA A 105 25.35 2.63 2.59
N SER A 106 25.84 1.39 2.70
CA SER A 106 26.97 1.06 3.55
C SER A 106 28.25 1.64 2.93
N THR A 107 28.62 2.86 3.28
CA THR A 107 30.00 3.34 3.11
C THR A 107 30.69 3.25 4.47
N THR A 108 31.31 2.10 4.72
CA THR A 108 32.27 1.96 5.81
C THR A 108 33.59 2.56 5.34
N ASP A 109 33.95 3.73 5.86
CA ASP A 109 35.29 4.29 5.75
C ASP A 109 36.28 3.41 6.55
N GLN A 110 37.16 2.68 5.86
CA GLN A 110 38.40 2.18 6.44
C GLN A 110 39.57 2.29 5.43
N PRO A 111 40.76 2.69 5.90
CA PRO A 111 41.83 3.30 5.12
C PRO A 111 42.71 2.30 4.35
N ASP A 112 43.34 2.81 3.29
CA ASP A 112 44.44 2.21 2.52
C ASP A 112 45.45 1.44 3.41
N SER A 113 45.65 0.16 3.11
CA SER A 113 46.88 -0.56 3.44
C SER A 113 47.17 -1.61 2.37
N ASP A 114 48.33 -1.43 1.75
CA ASP A 114 48.85 -2.14 0.58
C ASP A 114 49.52 -3.49 0.95
N MET A 115 49.33 -4.49 0.06
CA MET A 115 50.05 -5.76 -0.19
C MET A 115 50.20 -6.95 0.81
N ALA A 116 50.11 -8.15 0.18
CA ALA A 116 50.47 -9.55 0.55
C ALA A 116 49.39 -10.36 1.30
N GLU A 117 49.00 -11.58 0.89
CA GLU A 117 49.82 -12.71 0.43
C GLU A 117 48.98 -13.75 -0.36
N VAL A 118 49.61 -14.34 -1.38
CA VAL A 118 49.11 -15.41 -2.26
C VAL A 118 49.68 -16.75 -1.79
N LEU A 119 48.86 -17.81 -1.63
CA LEU A 119 49.25 -19.23 -1.88
C LEU A 119 47.99 -20.13 -1.84
N ASP A 120 47.39 -20.47 -2.98
CA ASP A 120 47.60 -21.64 -3.86
C ASP A 120 47.12 -23.00 -3.31
N THR A 121 46.12 -23.59 -3.97
CA THR A 121 46.03 -25.05 -4.23
C THR A 121 44.97 -25.29 -5.32
N PHE A 122 45.39 -25.22 -6.59
CA PHE A 122 44.65 -25.79 -7.71
C PHE A 122 45.17 -27.21 -7.95
N ILE A 123 44.33 -28.24 -7.84
CA ILE A 123 44.66 -29.56 -8.40
C ILE A 123 44.38 -29.52 -9.90
N ALA A 124 45.44 -29.56 -10.70
CA ALA A 124 45.38 -29.63 -12.16
C ALA A 124 45.52 -31.08 -12.63
N THR A 125 44.57 -31.60 -13.42
CA THR A 125 44.85 -32.41 -14.64
C THR A 125 43.60 -32.60 -15.54
N SER A 126 43.48 -31.73 -16.57
CA SER A 126 43.12 -31.91 -18.00
C SER A 126 41.95 -32.81 -18.50
N PRO A 127 41.46 -32.65 -19.77
CA PRO A 127 41.72 -31.58 -20.76
C PRO A 127 40.46 -30.95 -21.40
N ALA A 128 40.71 -29.93 -22.22
CA ALA A 128 39.79 -28.99 -22.85
C ALA A 128 38.69 -29.57 -23.76
N SER A 129 37.58 -28.84 -23.86
CA SER A 129 36.81 -28.71 -25.11
C SER A 129 36.11 -27.35 -25.17
N SER A 130 36.65 -26.49 -26.01
CA SER A 130 36.17 -25.14 -26.30
C SER A 130 34.92 -25.23 -27.19
N LYS A 131 33.81 -24.57 -26.81
CA LYS A 131 32.78 -24.18 -27.77
C LYS A 131 32.56 -22.67 -27.72
N SER A 132 33.08 -22.04 -28.77
CA SER A 132 32.90 -20.67 -29.19
C SER A 132 31.42 -20.33 -29.35
N LEU A 133 30.99 -19.20 -28.81
CA LEU A 133 29.75 -18.52 -29.19
C LEU A 133 30.11 -17.51 -30.28
N THR A 134 29.72 -17.80 -31.53
CA THR A 134 29.77 -16.84 -32.63
C THR A 134 28.40 -16.84 -33.28
N GLY A 135 27.57 -15.86 -32.90
CA GLY A 135 26.31 -15.57 -33.58
C GLY A 135 26.54 -14.45 -34.57
N ASP A 136 26.72 -14.80 -35.83
CA ASP A 136 26.72 -13.87 -36.95
C ASP A 136 25.50 -14.15 -37.82
N GLY A 137 24.79 -13.07 -38.16
CA GLY A 137 23.46 -13.09 -38.76
C GLY A 137 23.41 -13.68 -40.17
N GLU A 138 22.29 -14.33 -40.45
CA GLU A 138 21.92 -14.89 -41.74
C GLU A 138 21.43 -13.76 -42.68
N PRO A 139 22.09 -13.50 -43.82
CA PRO A 139 21.46 -12.77 -44.91
C PRO A 139 20.61 -13.73 -45.75
N VAL A 140 19.44 -13.22 -46.15
CA VAL A 140 18.46 -13.90 -47.01
C VAL A 140 18.98 -13.87 -48.45
N ASP A 141 19.36 -15.02 -48.99
CA ASP A 141 19.60 -15.16 -50.43
C ASP A 141 18.27 -15.41 -51.15
N VAL A 142 17.92 -14.42 -51.97
CA VAL A 142 16.81 -14.43 -52.92
C VAL A 142 17.44 -14.77 -54.27
N ASP A 143 17.09 -15.89 -54.89
CA ASP A 143 17.33 -16.09 -56.32
C ASP A 143 16.30 -17.06 -56.95
N LEU A 144 15.50 -16.44 -57.84
CA LEU A 144 14.78 -16.90 -59.04
C LEU A 144 14.09 -18.28 -59.08
#